data_AF-A0A5P8WJP3-F1
#
_entry.id   AF-A0A5P8WJP3-F1
#
_cell.length_a   1.000
_cell.length_b   1.000
_cell.length_c   1.000
_cell.angle_alpha   90.00
_cell.angle_beta   90.00
_cell.angle_gamma   90.00
#
_symmetry.space_group_name_H-M   'P 1'
#
loop_
_entity.id
_entity.type
_entity.pdbx_description
1 polymer ?
#
loop_
_entity_poly.entity_id
_entity_poly.type
_entity_poly.pdbx_seq_one_letter_code
_entity_poly.pdbx_strand_id
1 'polypeptide(L)' 'MWTWNKSPEAVFVAACKEGRKTESTQAKSAVEDWFKWARQRVVIAMSGEVVYTPDGEAVALQEMMRRYPVGE' A
#
# COMPACT_ATOMS: atom_id res chain seq x y z
N MET A 1 11.46 36.76 -27.43
CA MET A 1 11.93 35.36 -27.58
C MET A 1 12.29 34.86 -26.18
N TRP A 2 11.38 34.18 -25.50
CA TRP A 2 11.60 33.71 -24.13
C TRP A 2 12.39 32.40 -24.17
N THR A 3 13.61 32.42 -23.64
CA THR A 3 14.44 31.22 -23.52
C THR A 3 14.05 30.48 -22.25
N TRP A 4 13.54 29.26 -22.44
CA TRP A 4 13.13 28.34 -21.39
C TRP A 4 14.36 27.80 -20.67
N ASN A 5 14.77 28.50 -19.61
CA ASN A 5 15.72 27.97 -18.64
C ASN A 5 14.95 27.06 -17.67
N LYS A 6 14.84 25.77 -17.98
CA LYS A 6 14.47 24.78 -16.98
C LYS A 6 15.70 24.00 -16.54
N SER A 7 16.22 24.44 -15.40
CA SER A 7 17.16 23.66 -14.60
C SER A 7 16.59 22.25 -14.39
N PRO A 8 17.37 21.17 -14.61
CA PRO A 8 16.90 19.80 -14.51
C PRO A 8 16.28 19.46 -13.15
N GLU A 9 16.68 20.18 -12.09
CA GLU A 9 16.12 20.07 -10.75
C GLU A 9 14.63 20.47 -10.69
N ALA A 10 14.21 21.48 -11.45
CA ALA A 10 12.82 21.96 -11.46
C ALA A 10 11.85 20.97 -12.15
N VAL A 11 12.36 20.13 -13.05
CA VAL A 11 11.58 19.05 -13.69
C VAL A 11 11.44 17.88 -12.72
N PHE A 12 12.49 17.57 -11.96
CA PHE A 12 12.49 16.49 -10.99
C PHE A 12 11.56 16.76 -9.80
N VAL A 13 11.55 18.00 -9.28
CA VAL A 13 10.62 18.41 -8.21
C VAL A 13 9.17 18.42 -8.68
N ALA A 14 8.90 18.84 -9.93
CA ALA A 14 7.55 18.78 -10.50
C ALA A 14 7.06 17.34 -10.69
N ALA A 15 7.92 16.43 -11.18
CA ALA A 15 7.61 15.00 -11.29
C ALA A 15 7.39 14.32 -9.92
N CYS A 16 8.12 14.72 -8.88
CA CYS A 16 7.87 14.24 -7.51
C CYS A 16 6.60 14.83 -6.86
N LYS A 17 6.13 16.00 -7.33
CA LYS A 17 4.90 16.62 -6.83
C LYS A 17 3.65 16.13 -7.56
N GLU A 18 3.78 15.74 -8.82
CA GLU A 18 2.72 15.20 -9.67
C GLU A 18 2.65 13.66 -9.65
N GLY A 19 3.77 13.00 -9.30
CA GLY A 19 3.86 11.54 -9.18
C GLY A 19 3.40 11.00 -7.83
N ARG A 20 2.24 10.33 -7.84
CA ARG A 20 1.99 9.12 -7.05
C ARG A 20 1.95 9.27 -5.52
N LYS A 21 1.04 10.10 -5.00
CA LYS A 21 0.62 10.04 -3.57
C LYS A 21 -0.76 9.41 -3.35
N THR A 22 -1.57 9.27 -4.39
CA THR A 22 -2.93 8.72 -4.28
C THR A 22 -2.94 7.19 -4.20
N GLU A 23 -2.21 6.49 -5.07
CA GLU A 23 -2.20 5.02 -5.10
C GLU A 23 -1.64 4.39 -3.82
N SER A 24 -0.51 4.90 -3.31
CA SER A 24 0.10 4.38 -2.08
C SER A 24 -0.72 4.67 -0.82
N THR A 25 -1.52 5.75 -0.82
CA THR A 25 -2.39 6.10 0.33
C THR A 25 -3.69 5.28 0.27
N GLN A 26 -4.26 5.10 -0.92
CA GLN A 26 -5.44 4.26 -1.12
C GLN A 26 -5.14 2.78 -0.85
N ALA A 27 -3.98 2.28 -1.30
CA ALA A 27 -3.52 0.93 -1.00
C ALA A 27 -3.35 0.71 0.52
N LYS A 28 -2.79 1.70 1.23
CA LYS A 28 -2.71 1.66 2.70
C LYS A 28 -4.08 1.60 3.35
N SER A 29 -5.02 2.45 2.92
CA SER A 29 -6.39 2.46 3.47
C SER A 29 -7.09 1.12 3.26
N ALA A 30 -7.00 0.51 2.07
CA ALA A 30 -7.61 -0.77 1.77
C ALA A 30 -7.00 -1.92 2.61
N VAL A 31 -5.69 -1.87 2.83
CA VAL A 31 -4.98 -2.83 3.69
C VAL A 31 -5.39 -2.68 5.16
N GLU A 32 -5.56 -1.46 5.64
CA GLU A 32 -6.01 -1.18 7.01
C GLU A 32 -7.44 -1.67 7.27
N ASP A 33 -8.37 -1.41 6.34
CA ASP A 33 -9.75 -1.90 6.42
C ASP A 33 -9.80 -3.43 6.39
N TRP A 34 -9.05 -4.05 5.47
CA TRP A 34 -8.93 -5.51 5.42
C TRP A 34 -8.33 -6.07 6.72
N PHE A 35 -7.25 -5.48 7.24
CA PHE A 35 -6.60 -5.96 8.44
C PHE A 35 -7.52 -5.87 9.66
N LYS A 36 -8.31 -4.79 9.80
CA LYS A 36 -9.30 -4.67 10.88
C LYS A 36 -10.34 -5.77 10.84
N TRP A 37 -10.83 -6.13 9.66
CA TRP A 37 -11.77 -7.25 9.48
C TRP A 37 -11.08 -8.60 9.77
N ALA A 38 -9.89 -8.82 9.22
CA ALA A 38 -9.14 -10.07 9.26
C ALA A 38 -8.55 -10.40 10.64
N ARG A 39 -8.28 -9.38 11.47
CA ARG A 39 -7.65 -9.53 12.79
C ARG A 39 -8.52 -10.43 13.69
N GLN A 40 -7.88 -11.45 14.28
CA GLN A 40 -8.49 -12.49 15.11
C GLN A 40 -9.43 -13.47 14.38
N ARG A 41 -9.60 -13.34 13.05
CA ARG A 41 -10.33 -14.31 12.22
C ARG A 41 -9.38 -15.18 11.41
N VAL A 42 -8.48 -14.52 10.68
CA VAL A 42 -7.54 -15.16 9.74
C VAL A 42 -6.10 -14.68 9.91
N VAL A 43 -5.87 -13.58 10.64
CA VAL A 43 -4.51 -13.08 10.98
C VAL A 43 -4.43 -12.64 12.45
N ILE A 44 -3.26 -12.83 13.07
CA ILE A 44 -2.96 -12.39 14.44
C ILE A 44 -2.10 -11.12 14.48
N ALA A 45 -1.23 -10.94 13.49
CA ALA A 45 -0.31 -9.82 13.38
C ALA A 45 0.06 -9.54 11.93
N MET A 46 0.61 -8.36 11.68
CA MET A 46 1.11 -7.93 10.36
C MET A 46 2.39 -7.13 10.54
N SER A 47 3.33 -7.33 9.63
CA SER A 47 4.58 -6.56 9.54
C SER A 47 4.91 -6.29 8.08
N GLY A 48 4.86 -5.02 7.67
CA GLY A 48 5.07 -4.65 6.27
C GLY A 48 4.06 -5.32 5.34
N GLU A 49 4.53 -6.17 4.42
CA GLU A 49 3.70 -6.90 3.45
C GLU A 49 3.48 -8.38 3.84
N VAL A 50 3.75 -8.73 5.10
CA VAL A 50 3.60 -10.09 5.65
C VAL A 50 2.56 -10.10 6.76
N VAL A 51 1.70 -11.11 6.76
CA VAL A 51 0.74 -11.38 7.82
C VAL A 51 1.03 -12.72 8.48
N TYR A 52 0.72 -12.81 9.76
CA TYR A 52 0.90 -14.02 10.56
C TYR A 52 -0.46 -14.65 10.84
N THR A 53 -0.62 -15.93 10.52
CA THR A 53 -1.85 -16.70 10.79
C THR A 53 -1.90 -17.17 12.24
N PRO A 54 -3.09 -17.56 12.76
CA PRO A 54 -3.22 -18.18 14.08
C PRO A 54 -2.38 -19.46 14.24
N ASP A 55 -2.16 -20.18 13.14
CA ASP A 55 -1.30 -21.38 13.08
C ASP A 55 0.20 -21.07 13.13
N GLY A 56 0.58 -19.78 13.13
CA GLY A 56 1.96 -19.33 13.19
C GLY A 56 2.66 -19.25 11.82
N GLU A 57 1.91 -19.33 10.73
CA GLU A 57 2.46 -19.21 9.37
C GLU A 57 2.63 -17.74 8.97
N ALA A 58 3.73 -17.44 8.29
CA ALA A 58 3.99 -16.14 7.68
C ALA A 58 3.61 -16.17 6.20
N VAL A 59 2.62 -15.37 5.80
CA VAL A 59 2.07 -15.38 4.45
C VAL A 59 2.09 -13.97 3.87
N ALA A 60 2.26 -13.84 2.54
CA ALA A 60 2.18 -12.56 1.86
C ALA A 60 0.78 -11.93 2.03
N LEU A 61 0.73 -10.65 2.41
CA LEU A 61 -0.50 -9.88 2.58
C LEU A 61 -1.41 -9.98 1.36
N GLN A 62 -0.85 -9.78 0.16
CA GLN A 62 -1.61 -9.81 -1.09
C GLN A 62 -2.24 -11.18 -1.35
N GLU A 63 -1.55 -12.26 -0.98
CA GLU A 63 -2.11 -13.61 -1.10
C GLU A 63 -3.28 -13.80 -0.14
N MET A 64 -3.14 -13.34 1.10
CA MET A 64 -4.19 -13.44 2.11
C MET A 64 -5.40 -12.56 1.78
N MET A 65 -5.19 -11.36 1.24
CA MET A 65 -6.26 -10.48 0.75
C MET A 65 -7.01 -11.10 -0.44
N ARG A 66 -6.31 -11.86 -1.31
CA ARG A 66 -6.95 -12.58 -2.42
C ARG A 66 -7.75 -13.79 -1.95
N ARG A 67 -7.27 -14.50 -0.92
CA ARG A 67 -7.96 -15.64 -0.31
C ARG A 67 -9.19 -15.22 0.49
N TYR A 68 -9.08 -14.07 1.17
CA TYR A 68 -10.09 -13.56 2.08
C TYR A 68 -10.44 -12.11 1.74
N PRO A 69 -11.16 -11.85 0.63
CA PRO A 69 -11.57 -10.50 0.28
C PRO A 69 -12.56 -9.94 1.33
N VAL A 70 -12.48 -8.63 1.62
CA VAL A 70 -13.49 -7.93 2.43
C VAL A 70 -14.79 -7.90 1.61
N GLY A 71 -15.84 -8.59 2.07
CA GLY A 71 -17.09 -8.66 1.32
C GLY A 71 -18.09 -9.76 1.67
N GLU A 72 -17.92 -10.51 2.76
CA GLU A 72 -18.92 -11.47 3.26
C GLU A 72 -19.27 -11.17 4.72
#